data_AF-A0A7T4B3M4-F1
#
_entry.id   AF-A0A7T4B3M4-F1
#
_cell.length_a   1.000
_cell.length_b   1.000
_cell.length_c   1.000
_cell.angle_alpha   90.00
_cell.angle_beta   90.00
_cell.angle_gamma   90.00
#
_symmetry.space_group_name_H-M   'P 1'
#
loop_
_entity.id
_entity.type
_entity.pdbx_description
1 polymer ?
#
loop_
_entity_poly.entity_id
_entity_poly.type
_entity_poly.pdbx_seq_one_letter_code
_entity_poly.pdbx_strand_id
1 'polypeptide(L)'
;MSMLWVKTFHIVFIASWFAGLFYLPRIFVNLAQQSDSAVQVTLLGMARRLYRFTTILAVVAVALGMWLYLGYGIGVGPGNGWMHAKLFFVLLVIGYHHACGVMLRKFEQGKNTRSHKFYRWFNEVPVLLLLVVVALVVVKPF
;
A
#
# COMPACT_ATOMS: atom_id res chain seq x y z
N MET A 1 13.97 -25.00 3.46
CA MET A 1 13.46 -24.84 2.08
C MET A 1 12.12 -24.10 2.04
N SER A 2 11.09 -24.55 2.78
CA SER A 2 9.75 -23.92 2.79
C SER A 2 9.74 -22.43 3.22
N MET A 3 10.48 -22.05 4.26
CA MET A 3 10.58 -20.64 4.72
C MET A 3 11.09 -19.67 3.65
N LEU A 4 12.09 -20.08 2.85
CA LEU A 4 12.67 -19.23 1.81
C LEU A 4 11.63 -18.91 0.72
N TRP A 5 10.80 -19.88 0.35
CA TRP A 5 9.68 -19.66 -0.58
C TRP A 5 8.63 -18.72 -0.02
N VAL A 6 8.24 -18.89 1.24
CA VAL A 6 7.30 -17.96 1.92
C VAL A 6 7.86 -16.54 1.90
N LYS A 7 9.16 -16.37 2.18
CA LYS A 7 9.85 -15.08 2.10
C LYS A 7 9.85 -14.50 0.69
N THR A 8 10.15 -15.32 -0.32
CA THR A 8 10.10 -14.91 -1.73
C THR A 8 8.72 -14.42 -2.13
N PHE A 9 7.67 -15.20 -1.85
CA PHE A 9 6.30 -14.80 -2.15
C PHE A 9 5.92 -13.53 -1.40
N HIS A 10 6.25 -13.41 -0.10
CA HIS A 10 5.98 -12.20 0.67
C HIS A 10 6.57 -10.95 -0.01
N ILE A 11 7.84 -11.01 -0.44
CA ILE A 11 8.50 -9.90 -1.12
C ILE A 11 7.79 -9.56 -2.45
N VAL A 12 7.46 -10.57 -3.26
CA VAL A 12 6.75 -10.38 -4.54
C VAL A 12 5.38 -9.72 -4.32
N PHE A 13 4.61 -10.19 -3.34
CA PHE A 13 3.30 -9.63 -3.02
C PHE A 13 3.39 -8.22 -2.43
N ILE A 14 4.38 -7.92 -1.59
CA ILE A 14 4.64 -6.55 -1.10
C ILE A 14 4.97 -5.62 -2.27
N ALA A 15 5.90 -6.00 -3.15
CA ALA A 15 6.26 -5.19 -4.32
C ALA A 15 5.05 -4.93 -5.23
N SER A 16 4.25 -5.97 -5.47
CA SER A 16 3.03 -5.89 -6.29
C SER A 16 1.95 -5.03 -5.63
N TRP A 17 1.81 -5.12 -4.31
CA TRP A 17 0.91 -4.26 -3.55
C TRP A 17 1.32 -2.78 -3.64
N PHE A 18 2.60 -2.47 -3.41
CA PHE A 18 3.12 -1.10 -3.51
C PHE A 18 3.01 -0.52 -4.92
N ALA A 19 3.17 -1.33 -5.98
CA ALA A 19 2.92 -0.89 -7.35
C ALA A 19 1.48 -0.33 -7.50
N GLY A 20 0.49 -1.00 -6.89
CA GLY A 20 -0.89 -0.50 -6.84
C GLY A 20 -1.03 0.77 -6.00
N LEU A 21 -0.36 0.85 -4.85
CA LEU A 21 -0.39 2.03 -3.99
C LEU A 21 0.29 3.27 -4.61
N PHE A 22 1.25 3.09 -5.52
CA PHE A 22 1.83 4.19 -6.30
C PHE A 22 0.90 4.66 -7.43
N TYR A 23 0.23 3.72 -8.09
CA TYR A 23 -0.54 4.04 -9.28
C TYR A 23 -1.94 4.57 -8.97
N LEU A 24 -2.57 4.09 -7.90
CA LEU A 24 -3.94 4.49 -7.53
C LEU A 24 -4.08 5.99 -7.17
N PRO A 25 -3.20 6.60 -6.34
CA PRO A 25 -3.21 8.04 -6.08
C PRO A 25 -2.98 8.87 -7.34
N ARG A 26 -2.13 8.38 -8.25
CA ARG A 26 -1.89 9.03 -9.54
C ARG A 26 -3.15 9.09 -10.39
N ILE A 27 -3.99 8.05 -10.36
CA ILE A 27 -5.32 8.10 -10.98
C ILE A 27 -6.21 9.16 -10.30
N PHE A 28 -6.17 9.27 -8.98
CA PHE A 28 -6.93 10.29 -8.24
C PHE A 28 -6.51 11.72 -8.59
N VAL A 29 -5.21 11.98 -8.82
CA VAL A 29 -4.74 13.28 -9.33
C VAL A 29 -5.43 13.60 -10.66
N ASN A 30 -5.43 12.67 -11.60
CA ASN A 30 -6.06 12.86 -12.90
C ASN A 30 -7.59 13.05 -12.78
N LEU A 31 -8.26 12.24 -11.96
CA LEU A 31 -9.69 12.39 -11.68
C LEU A 31 -10.05 13.76 -11.10
N ALA A 32 -9.18 14.33 -10.26
CA ALA A 32 -9.39 15.65 -9.67
C ALA A 32 -9.08 16.82 -10.62
N GLN A 33 -8.45 16.56 -11.78
CA GLN A 33 -8.13 17.58 -12.79
C GLN A 33 -9.09 17.55 -13.99
N GLN A 34 -9.72 16.40 -14.26
CA GLN A 34 -10.57 16.20 -15.42
C GLN A 34 -12.00 16.67 -15.17
N SER A 35 -12.55 17.43 -16.10
CA SER A 35 -13.97 17.82 -16.13
C SER A 35 -14.80 17.02 -17.15
N ASP A 36 -14.15 16.28 -18.05
CA ASP A 36 -14.82 15.43 -19.02
C ASP A 36 -15.34 14.14 -18.37
N SER A 37 -16.66 13.93 -18.47
CA SER A 37 -17.35 12.79 -17.90
C SER A 37 -16.92 11.45 -18.51
N ALA A 38 -16.61 11.40 -19.81
CA ALA A 38 -16.19 10.18 -20.48
C ALA A 38 -14.81 9.70 -19.98
N VAL A 39 -13.90 10.64 -19.77
CA VAL A 39 -12.57 10.38 -19.20
C VAL A 39 -12.69 9.95 -17.73
N GLN A 40 -13.53 10.61 -16.95
CA GLN A 40 -13.76 10.25 -15.55
C GLN A 40 -14.29 8.82 -15.38
N VAL A 41 -15.25 8.39 -16.21
CA VAL A 41 -15.78 7.02 -16.18
C VAL A 41 -14.69 5.98 -16.44
N THR A 42 -13.83 6.24 -17.44
CA THR A 42 -12.69 5.37 -17.76
C THR A 42 -11.71 5.27 -16.60
N LEU A 43 -11.31 6.42 -16.03
CA LEU A 43 -10.37 6.49 -14.91
C LEU A 43 -10.94 5.84 -13.63
N LEU A 44 -12.21 6.05 -13.31
CA LEU A 44 -12.90 5.37 -12.22
C LEU A 44 -12.91 3.85 -12.41
N GLY A 45 -13.20 3.39 -13.63
CA GLY A 45 -13.16 1.97 -13.98
C GLY A 45 -11.77 1.35 -13.83
N MET A 46 -10.71 2.09 -14.15
CA MET A 46 -9.32 1.68 -13.89
C MET A 46 -9.02 1.65 -12.39
N ALA A 47 -9.36 2.70 -11.65
CA ALA A 47 -9.12 2.81 -10.22
C ALA A 47 -9.81 1.69 -9.43
N ARG A 48 -11.05 1.34 -9.79
CA ARG A 48 -11.81 0.24 -9.15
C ARG A 48 -11.15 -1.12 -9.37
N ARG A 49 -10.79 -1.43 -10.62
CA ARG A 49 -10.12 -2.69 -10.97
C ARG A 49 -8.77 -2.81 -10.25
N LEU A 50 -8.00 -1.72 -10.26
CA LEU A 50 -6.72 -1.65 -9.58
C LEU A 50 -6.88 -1.82 -8.07
N TYR A 51 -7.76 -1.05 -7.43
CA TYR A 51 -7.96 -1.14 -5.98
C TYR A 51 -8.35 -2.56 -5.54
N ARG A 52 -9.23 -3.23 -6.29
CA ARG A 52 -9.60 -4.63 -6.01
C ARG A 52 -8.39 -5.56 -6.12
N PHE A 53 -7.61 -5.45 -7.20
CA PHE A 53 -6.42 -6.27 -7.41
C PHE A 53 -5.37 -6.02 -6.32
N THR A 54 -5.06 -4.75 -6.05
CA THR A 54 -4.15 -4.30 -5.01
C THR A 54 -4.59 -4.78 -3.62
N THR A 55 -5.90 -4.83 -3.33
CA THR A 55 -6.42 -5.34 -2.06
C THR A 55 -6.16 -6.84 -1.89
N ILE A 56 -6.35 -7.64 -2.93
CA ILE A 56 -6.05 -9.08 -2.89
C ILE A 56 -4.55 -9.29 -2.61
N LEU A 57 -3.69 -8.57 -3.31
CA LEU A 57 -2.24 -8.62 -3.10
C LEU A 57 -1.85 -8.20 -1.68
N ALA A 58 -2.47 -7.15 -1.14
CA ALA A 58 -2.24 -6.69 0.22
C ALA A 58 -2.55 -7.76 1.26
N VAL A 59 -3.71 -8.42 1.14
CA VAL A 59 -4.14 -9.49 2.06
C VAL A 59 -3.14 -10.64 2.04
N VAL A 60 -2.73 -11.09 0.86
CA VAL A 60 -1.74 -12.17 0.73
C VAL A 60 -0.38 -11.73 1.28
N ALA A 61 0.07 -10.51 0.98
CA ALA A 61 1.33 -9.97 1.49
C ALA A 61 1.37 -9.95 3.03
N VAL A 62 0.30 -9.46 3.66
CA VAL A 62 0.16 -9.37 5.12
C VAL A 62 0.05 -10.76 5.76
N ALA A 63 -0.72 -11.68 5.16
CA ALA A 63 -0.82 -13.05 5.63
C ALA A 63 0.54 -13.77 5.61
N LEU A 64 1.30 -13.65 4.52
CA LEU A 64 2.64 -14.22 4.42
C LEU A 64 3.61 -13.55 5.41
N GLY A 65 3.48 -12.23 5.62
CA GLY A 65 4.27 -11.51 6.63
C GLY A 65 3.99 -11.98 8.05
N MET A 66 2.71 -12.19 8.40
CA MET A 66 2.31 -12.76 9.68
C MET A 66 2.80 -14.20 9.84
N TRP A 67 2.76 -15.02 8.78
CA TRP A 67 3.30 -16.37 8.80
C TRP A 67 4.81 -16.38 9.06
N LEU A 68 5.56 -15.46 8.45
CA LEU A 68 7.00 -15.30 8.70
C LEU A 68 7.29 -14.89 10.14
N TYR A 69 6.48 -13.99 10.70
CA TYR A 69 6.64 -13.50 12.07
C TYR A 69 6.24 -14.56 13.11
N LEU A 70 5.02 -15.10 13.05
CA LEU A 70 4.47 -16.02 14.05
C LEU A 70 4.91 -17.48 13.84
N GLY A 71 4.99 -17.92 12.58
CA GLY A 71 5.28 -19.32 12.25
C GLY A 71 6.78 -19.66 12.27
N TYR A 72 7.63 -18.73 11.83
CA TYR A 72 9.08 -18.93 11.81
C TYR A 72 9.85 -18.09 12.85
N GLY A 73 9.16 -17.26 13.64
CA GLY A 73 9.79 -16.46 14.69
C GLY A 73 10.73 -15.37 14.18
N ILE A 74 10.59 -14.92 12.91
CA ILE A 74 11.48 -13.91 12.36
C ILE A 74 11.27 -12.59 13.12
N GLY A 75 12.33 -12.08 13.75
CA GLY A 75 12.28 -10.83 14.50
C GLY A 75 11.64 -10.96 15.89
N VAL A 76 11.56 -12.17 16.44
CA VAL A 76 11.16 -12.44 17.82
C VAL A 76 12.41 -12.64 18.67
N GLY A 77 12.50 -11.93 19.80
CA GLY A 77 13.61 -12.04 20.77
C GLY A 77 14.29 -10.70 21.07
N PRO A 78 15.24 -10.68 22.03
CA PRO A 78 15.95 -9.46 22.44
C PRO A 78 16.71 -8.81 21.27
N GLY A 79 16.67 -7.47 21.16
CA GLY A 79 17.36 -6.72 20.09
C GLY A 79 16.65 -6.71 18.73
N ASN A 80 15.33 -6.91 18.71
CA ASN A 80 14.50 -6.83 17.50
C ASN A 80 13.54 -5.63 17.52
N GLY A 81 13.93 -4.50 18.12
CA GLY A 81 13.03 -3.35 18.16
C GLY A 81 12.65 -2.86 16.76
N TRP A 82 13.54 -3.03 15.76
CA TRP A 82 13.27 -2.75 14.35
C TRP A 82 12.01 -3.47 13.84
N MET A 83 11.67 -4.64 14.38
CA MET A 83 10.47 -5.39 14.00
C MET A 83 9.19 -4.70 14.49
N HIS A 84 9.19 -4.19 15.73
CA HIS A 84 8.05 -3.43 16.26
C HIS A 84 7.83 -2.14 15.45
N ALA A 85 8.90 -1.42 15.14
CA ALA A 85 8.83 -0.24 14.26
C ALA A 85 8.29 -0.62 12.87
N LYS A 86 8.77 -1.73 12.28
CA LYS A 86 8.28 -2.21 11.00
C LYS A 86 6.78 -2.52 11.04
N LEU A 87 6.30 -3.20 12.09
CA LEU A 87 4.88 -3.52 12.25
C LEU A 87 4.01 -2.26 12.35
N PHE A 88 4.49 -1.23 13.06
CA PHE A 88 3.82 0.08 13.09
C PHE A 88 3.68 0.68 11.68
N PHE A 89 4.76 0.67 10.88
CA PHE A 89 4.68 1.14 9.50
C PHE A 89 3.80 0.27 8.60
N VAL A 90 3.75 -1.04 8.80
CA VAL A 90 2.79 -1.92 8.10
C VAL A 90 1.36 -1.51 8.40
N LEU A 91 1.02 -1.18 9.65
CA LEU A 91 -0.30 -0.65 10.00
C LEU A 91 -0.59 0.69 9.30
N LEU A 92 0.40 1.58 9.19
CA LEU A 92 0.26 2.83 8.43
C LEU A 92 0.02 2.57 6.93
N VAL A 93 0.70 1.60 6.33
CA VAL A 93 0.49 1.21 4.92
C VAL A 93 -0.92 0.63 4.73
N ILE A 94 -1.42 -0.19 5.66
CA ILE A 94 -2.80 -0.68 5.64
C ILE A 94 -3.79 0.48 5.77
N GLY A 95 -3.54 1.41 6.69
CA GLY A 95 -4.34 2.62 6.86
C GLY A 95 -4.37 3.49 5.59
N TYR A 96 -3.23 3.63 4.93
CA TYR A 96 -3.12 4.32 3.65
C TYR A 96 -3.91 3.62 2.54
N HIS A 97 -3.79 2.29 2.42
CA HIS A 97 -4.57 1.49 1.49
C HIS A 97 -6.07 1.67 1.72
N HIS A 98 -6.51 1.68 2.98
CA HIS A 98 -7.90 1.94 3.33
C HIS A 98 -8.33 3.37 2.95
N ALA A 99 -7.49 4.37 3.20
CA ALA A 99 -7.74 5.75 2.80
C ALA A 99 -7.94 5.88 1.28
N CYS A 100 -7.16 5.15 0.47
CA CYS A 100 -7.38 5.07 -0.97
C CYS A 100 -8.77 4.53 -1.32
N GLY A 101 -9.24 3.49 -0.61
CA GLY A 101 -10.59 2.94 -0.80
C GLY A 101 -11.69 3.95 -0.45
N VAL A 102 -11.52 4.71 0.63
CA VAL A 102 -12.45 5.79 1.02
C VAL A 102 -12.47 6.89 -0.04
N MET A 103 -11.31 7.31 -0.56
CA MET A 103 -11.22 8.32 -1.60
C MET A 103 -11.86 7.84 -2.91
N LEU A 104 -11.61 6.60 -3.32
CA LEU A 104 -12.24 6.00 -4.49
C LEU A 104 -13.77 6.06 -4.39
N ARG A 105 -14.34 5.65 -3.24
CA ARG A 105 -15.79 5.74 -3.01
C ARG A 105 -16.32 7.18 -3.11
N LYS A 106 -15.56 8.17 -2.63
CA LYS A 106 -15.94 9.59 -2.76
C LYS A 106 -15.94 10.06 -4.21
N PHE A 107 -14.96 9.63 -5.02
CA PHE A 107 -14.95 9.90 -6.46
C PHE A 107 -16.12 9.23 -7.18
N GLU A 108 -16.44 7.98 -6.86
CA GLU A 108 -17.58 7.25 -7.43
C GLU A 108 -18.92 7.92 -7.12
N GLN A 109 -19.04 8.59 -5.98
CA GLN A 109 -20.23 9.33 -5.57
C GLN A 109 -20.26 10.77 -6.09
N GLY A 110 -19.23 11.23 -6.81
CA GLY A 110 -19.11 12.64 -7.22
C GLY A 110 -18.92 13.62 -6.05
N LYS A 111 -18.60 13.13 -4.85
CA LYS A 111 -18.47 13.93 -3.61
C LYS A 111 -17.03 14.30 -3.29
N ASN A 112 -16.15 14.30 -4.29
CA ASN A 112 -14.77 14.70 -4.07
C ASN A 112 -14.69 16.21 -3.83
N THR A 113 -14.21 16.60 -2.64
CA THR A 113 -13.98 17.99 -2.25
C THR A 113 -12.49 18.37 -2.25
N ARG A 114 -11.60 17.43 -2.58
CA ARG A 114 -10.15 17.64 -2.54
C ARG A 114 -9.60 17.98 -3.92
N SER A 115 -8.67 18.92 -3.96
CA SER A 115 -8.03 19.37 -5.19
C SER A 115 -6.91 18.42 -5.65
N HIS A 116 -6.52 18.51 -6.91
CA HIS A 116 -5.39 17.76 -7.47
C HIS A 116 -4.07 17.96 -6.71
N LYS A 117 -3.85 19.12 -6.08
CA LYS A 117 -2.66 19.40 -5.25
C LYS A 117 -2.60 18.48 -4.02
N PHE A 118 -3.75 18.23 -3.38
CA PHE A 118 -3.84 17.29 -2.26
C PHE A 118 -3.46 15.88 -2.72
N TYR A 119 -3.98 15.43 -3.86
CA TYR A 119 -3.69 14.09 -4.38
C TYR A 119 -2.23 13.92 -4.82
N ARG A 120 -1.56 14.99 -5.26
CA ARG A 120 -0.12 14.97 -5.54
C ARG A 120 0.71 14.73 -4.29
N TRP A 121 0.42 15.44 -3.20
CA TRP A 121 1.08 15.16 -1.92
C TRP A 121 0.75 13.77 -1.39
N PHE A 122 -0.50 13.34 -1.54
CA PHE A 122 -0.93 12.00 -1.16
C PHE A 122 -0.17 10.92 -1.95
N ASN A 123 0.13 11.15 -3.22
CA ASN A 123 0.93 10.25 -4.07
C ASN A 123 2.37 10.01 -3.58
N GLU A 124 2.95 10.94 -2.82
CA GLU A 124 4.32 10.79 -2.29
C GLU A 124 4.38 9.97 -0.99
N VAL A 125 3.27 9.86 -0.26
CA VAL A 125 3.21 9.13 1.02
C VAL A 125 3.64 7.66 0.90
N PRO A 126 3.20 6.88 -0.11
CA PRO A 126 3.66 5.51 -0.30
C PRO A 126 5.17 5.39 -0.49
N VAL A 127 5.82 6.39 -1.08
CA VAL A 127 7.27 6.37 -1.34
C VAL A 127 8.02 6.47 -0.02
N LEU A 128 7.60 7.39 0.84
CA LEU A 128 8.15 7.56 2.18
C LEU A 128 7.91 6.30 3.04
N LEU A 129 6.70 5.74 3.00
CA LEU A 129 6.39 4.51 3.73
C LEU A 129 7.25 3.33 3.25
N LEU A 130 7.43 3.17 1.94
CA LEU A 130 8.29 2.12 1.38
C LEU A 130 9.75 2.31 1.83
N LEU A 131 10.28 3.54 1.73
CA LEU A 131 11.64 3.86 2.11
C LEU A 131 11.91 3.51 3.57
N VAL A 132 11.02 3.92 4.49
CA VAL A 132 11.20 3.64 5.91
C VAL A 132 11.09 2.14 6.20
N VAL A 133 10.11 1.44 5.63
CA VAL A 133 9.97 -0.02 5.82
C VAL A 133 11.20 -0.77 5.31
N VAL A 134 11.73 -0.40 4.14
CA VAL A 134 12.94 -1.02 3.57
C VAL A 134 14.16 -0.70 4.43
N ALA A 135 14.34 0.55 4.85
CA ALA A 135 15.45 0.95 5.72
C ALA A 135 15.45 0.17 7.03
N LEU A 136 14.28 -0.01 7.67
CA LEU A 136 14.16 -0.81 8.90
C LEU A 136 14.57 -2.27 8.69
N VAL A 137 14.21 -2.87 7.55
CA VAL A 137 14.52 -4.28 7.24
C VAL A 137 16.00 -4.47 6.88
N VAL A 138 16.62 -3.50 6.21
CA VAL A 138 18.02 -3.57 5.75
C VAL A 138 18.99 -3.19 6.86
N VAL A 139 18.76 -2.05 7.51
CA VAL A 139 19.71 -1.47 8.49
C VAL A 139 19.57 -2.15 9.86
N LYS A 140 18.35 -2.55 10.25
CA LYS A 140 18.03 -3.14 11.56
C LYS A 140 18.69 -2.40 12.74
N PRO A 141 18.39 -1.11 12.92
CA PRO A 141 19.19 -0.23 13.77
C PRO A 141 19.10 -0.50 15.30
N PHE A 142 18.17 -1.34 15.76
CA PHE A 142 17.92 -1.63 17.19
C PHE A 142 17.05 -2.88 17.39
#